data_AF-A0A7C4CRN1-F1
#
_entry.id   AF-A0A7C4CRN1-F1
#
_cell.length_a   1.000
_cell.length_b   1.000
_cell.length_c   1.000
_cell.angle_alpha   90.00
_cell.angle_beta   90.00
_cell.angle_gamma   90.00
#
_symmetry.space_group_name_H-M   'P 1'
#
loop_
_entity.id
_entity.type
_entity.pdbx_description
1 polymer ?
#
loop_
_entity_poly.entity_id
_entity_poly.type
_entity_poly.pdbx_seq_one_letter_code
_entity_poly.pdbx_strand_id
1 'polypeptide(L)'
;MAGTVSTDLAFFVGATGGSSSADSLTDWTGTGLAVDTVQFVQGTGSIYSYSAAASTTRYWNFACVSTNIQGKAIYFWFALGKVGWLNTKANGGVTFKVTDANGNWALWNVAGSDTLPHNGFICHCIHTSVPPDSQSATPPDLTRITSFEIRANGSFPGKAYLWVDAVRYGTYVQIKGGTSSTPATFEDIYVAESDVANRWGILDKVNGIYFVQGKILIGSTTSGEATYFKDTNQVVVFKYAIVPAGFYEIKI
;
A
#
# COMPACT_ATOMS: atom_id res chain seq x y z
N MET A 1 2.82 -20.89 -13.94
CA MET A 1 1.55 -20.46 -13.35
C MET A 1 0.42 -20.99 -14.20
N ALA A 2 -0.60 -21.55 -13.57
CA ALA A 2 -1.77 -22.12 -14.25
C ALA A 2 -2.84 -21.05 -14.48
N GLY A 3 -3.01 -20.17 -13.51
CA GLY A 3 -3.79 -18.94 -13.66
C GLY A 3 -2.97 -17.77 -14.21
N THR A 4 -3.67 -16.83 -14.84
CA THR A 4 -3.18 -15.50 -15.18
C THR A 4 -3.65 -14.53 -14.11
N VAL A 5 -2.72 -13.79 -13.50
CA VAL A 5 -3.01 -12.84 -12.42
C VAL A 5 -2.94 -11.41 -12.96
N SER A 6 -3.92 -10.59 -12.60
CA SER A 6 -3.99 -9.17 -12.96
C SER A 6 -4.54 -8.34 -11.80
N THR A 7 -4.39 -7.04 -11.83
CA THR A 7 -4.92 -6.13 -10.81
C THR A 7 -5.32 -4.80 -11.46
N ASP A 8 -6.25 -4.08 -10.83
CA ASP A 8 -6.54 -2.70 -11.17
C ASP A 8 -5.71 -1.68 -10.37
N LEU A 9 -4.77 -2.17 -9.54
CA LEU A 9 -3.87 -1.33 -8.78
C LEU A 9 -3.00 -0.49 -9.70
N ALA A 10 -3.01 0.81 -9.46
CA ALA A 10 -2.22 1.78 -10.17
C ALA A 10 -1.36 2.58 -9.20
N PHE A 11 -0.19 3.01 -9.67
CA PHE A 11 0.55 4.08 -9.01
C PHE A 11 -0.17 5.41 -9.21
N PHE A 12 0.04 6.33 -8.28
CA PHE A 12 -0.26 7.74 -8.52
C PHE A 12 0.70 8.25 -9.60
N VAL A 13 0.14 8.91 -10.60
CA VAL A 13 0.92 9.59 -11.63
C VAL A 13 1.24 10.99 -11.13
N GLY A 14 2.52 11.32 -11.12
CA GLY A 14 3.05 12.55 -10.57
C GLY A 14 2.67 13.79 -11.38
N ALA A 15 2.63 14.95 -10.72
CA ALA A 15 2.23 16.22 -11.33
C ALA A 15 3.15 16.66 -12.49
N THR A 16 4.41 16.19 -12.51
CA THR A 16 5.37 16.42 -13.59
C THR A 16 5.66 15.17 -14.43
N GLY A 17 4.87 14.10 -14.24
CA GLY A 17 5.03 12.82 -14.93
C GLY A 17 5.84 11.78 -14.16
N GLY A 18 6.19 12.04 -12.89
CA GLY A 18 6.78 11.04 -11.99
C GLY A 18 5.81 9.90 -11.64
N SER A 19 6.27 8.98 -10.81
CA SER A 19 5.47 7.84 -10.32
C SER A 19 5.67 7.65 -8.83
N SER A 20 4.63 7.25 -8.13
CA SER A 20 4.69 6.89 -6.72
C SER A 20 5.30 5.50 -6.46
N SER A 21 6.03 4.92 -7.42
CA SER A 21 6.82 3.70 -7.25
C SER A 21 8.06 3.88 -6.38
N ALA A 22 8.43 5.12 -6.04
CA ALA A 22 9.56 5.46 -5.17
C ALA A 22 10.97 5.09 -5.71
N ASP A 23 11.09 4.75 -6.99
CA ASP A 23 12.37 4.57 -7.70
C ASP A 23 13.08 5.90 -8.02
N SER A 24 12.39 7.03 -7.87
CA SER A 24 12.91 8.37 -8.16
C SER A 24 12.28 9.41 -7.23
N LEU A 25 12.97 10.55 -7.06
CA LEU A 25 12.43 11.68 -6.28
C LEU A 25 11.48 12.60 -7.09
N THR A 26 11.23 12.30 -8.36
CA THR A 26 10.34 13.13 -9.18
C THR A 26 8.96 13.21 -8.54
N ASP A 27 8.45 14.43 -8.35
CA ASP A 27 7.20 14.77 -7.65
C ASP A 27 7.14 14.45 -6.14
N TRP A 28 8.20 13.84 -5.58
CA TRP A 28 8.35 13.65 -4.14
C TRP A 28 9.00 14.85 -3.47
N THR A 29 8.44 15.25 -2.34
CA THR A 29 8.95 16.31 -1.47
C THR A 29 8.91 15.82 -0.03
N GLY A 30 9.79 16.31 0.83
CA GLY A 30 9.84 15.79 2.19
C GLY A 30 11.10 16.19 2.94
N THR A 31 11.31 15.52 4.07
CA THR A 31 12.47 15.79 4.93
C THR A 31 13.65 14.92 4.50
N GLY A 32 14.68 15.52 3.90
CA GLY A 32 15.95 14.85 3.59
C GLY A 32 15.77 13.56 2.80
N LEU A 33 14.98 13.63 1.73
CA LEU A 33 14.66 12.50 0.87
C LEU A 33 15.84 12.13 -0.03
N ALA A 34 16.06 10.83 -0.21
CA ALA A 34 16.99 10.29 -1.19
C ALA A 34 16.52 8.89 -1.63
N VAL A 35 16.96 8.44 -2.80
CA VAL A 35 16.66 7.11 -3.32
C VAL A 35 17.66 6.11 -2.74
N ASP A 36 17.15 5.02 -2.18
CA ASP A 36 17.92 3.85 -1.75
C ASP A 36 17.74 2.74 -2.78
N THR A 37 18.84 2.29 -3.38
CA THR A 37 18.86 1.19 -4.37
C THR A 37 19.24 -0.15 -3.75
N VAL A 38 19.37 -0.21 -2.42
CA VAL A 38 19.74 -1.41 -1.66
C VAL A 38 18.58 -1.87 -0.77
N GLN A 39 17.89 -0.95 -0.11
CA GLN A 39 16.72 -1.25 0.72
C GLN A 39 15.45 -0.86 -0.04
N PHE A 40 14.85 -1.81 -0.75
CA PHE A 40 13.58 -1.62 -1.45
C PHE A 40 12.80 -2.93 -1.52
N VAL A 41 11.50 -2.83 -1.75
CA VAL A 41 10.58 -3.94 -1.95
C VAL A 41 10.28 -4.11 -3.43
N GLN A 42 10.00 -3.01 -4.12
CA GLN A 42 9.52 -2.99 -5.50
C GLN A 42 10.48 -2.25 -6.42
N GLY A 43 10.54 -2.70 -7.67
CA GLY A 43 11.27 -2.00 -8.73
C GLY A 43 12.77 -2.04 -8.52
N THR A 44 13.38 -0.86 -8.43
CA THR A 44 14.83 -0.63 -8.42
C THR A 44 15.30 0.26 -7.27
N GLY A 45 14.38 0.87 -6.53
CA GLY A 45 14.70 1.64 -5.34
C GLY A 45 13.49 2.05 -4.53
N SER A 46 13.75 2.54 -3.33
CA SER A 46 12.74 3.17 -2.47
C SER A 46 13.21 4.56 -2.03
N ILE A 47 12.32 5.38 -1.46
CA ILE A 47 12.72 6.68 -0.93
C ILE A 47 12.90 6.58 0.57
N TYR A 48 14.11 6.87 1.04
CA TYR A 48 14.37 7.04 2.45
C TYR A 48 14.34 8.51 2.88
N SER A 49 14.02 8.73 4.15
CA SER A 49 14.23 10.01 4.82
C SER A 49 15.42 9.91 5.76
N TYR A 50 16.27 10.93 5.71
CA TYR A 50 17.42 11.11 6.60
C TYR A 50 17.46 12.53 7.18
N SER A 51 17.89 12.68 8.43
CA SER A 51 18.39 13.97 8.95
C SER A 51 19.51 13.72 9.91
N ALA A 52 20.52 14.58 9.86
CA ALA A 52 21.65 14.55 10.77
C ALA A 52 21.23 14.85 12.22
N ALA A 53 20.22 15.70 12.41
CA ALA A 53 19.68 16.04 13.72
C ALA A 53 18.51 15.12 14.12
N ALA A 54 18.26 15.03 15.43
CA ALA A 54 17.03 14.43 15.93
C ALA A 54 15.81 15.21 15.42
N SER A 55 14.71 14.50 15.19
CA SER A 55 13.46 15.12 14.77
C SER A 55 12.26 14.37 15.35
N THR A 56 11.12 15.05 15.37
CA THR A 56 9.85 14.47 15.82
C THR A 56 8.95 14.01 14.67
N THR A 57 9.24 14.47 13.46
CA THR A 57 8.45 14.16 12.27
C THR A 57 9.36 13.89 11.09
N ARG A 58 8.95 12.92 10.27
CA ARG A 58 9.46 12.61 8.93
C ARG A 58 8.26 12.48 7.99
N TYR A 59 8.36 13.00 6.78
CA TYR A 59 7.27 12.89 5.83
C TYR A 59 7.78 12.81 4.39
N TRP A 60 6.94 12.17 3.58
CA TRP A 60 7.07 11.98 2.14
C TRP A 60 5.75 12.42 1.54
N ASN A 61 5.79 13.52 0.80
CA ASN A 61 4.64 14.09 0.11
C ASN A 61 4.85 13.92 -1.40
N PHE A 62 3.84 13.39 -2.09
CA PHE A 62 3.85 13.19 -3.52
C PHE A 62 2.78 14.06 -4.16
N ALA A 63 3.17 14.91 -5.10
CA ALA A 63 2.23 15.67 -5.91
C ALA A 63 1.79 14.81 -7.11
N CYS A 64 0.48 14.62 -7.28
CA CYS A 64 -0.07 13.81 -8.37
C CYS A 64 -1.04 14.62 -9.24
N VAL A 65 -1.24 14.16 -10.46
CA VAL A 65 -2.38 14.60 -11.26
C VAL A 65 -3.69 14.23 -10.55
N SER A 66 -4.78 14.94 -10.85
CA SER A 66 -6.10 14.69 -10.26
C SER A 66 -6.48 13.22 -10.39
N THR A 67 -6.56 12.52 -9.26
CA THR A 67 -6.74 11.07 -9.18
C THR A 67 -8.01 10.73 -8.41
N ASN A 68 -8.85 9.84 -8.98
CA ASN A 68 -10.02 9.32 -8.30
C ASN A 68 -9.66 8.11 -7.43
N ILE A 69 -9.71 8.32 -6.12
CA ILE A 69 -9.50 7.29 -5.10
C ILE A 69 -10.78 6.94 -4.33
N GLN A 70 -11.94 7.53 -4.69
CA GLN A 70 -13.19 7.30 -3.98
C GLN A 70 -13.58 5.82 -4.02
N GLY A 71 -13.77 5.23 -2.84
CA GLY A 71 -14.17 3.83 -2.69
C GLY A 71 -13.08 2.84 -3.10
N LYS A 72 -11.80 3.26 -3.04
CA LYS A 72 -10.65 2.42 -3.35
C LYS A 72 -9.82 2.14 -2.11
N ALA A 73 -9.04 1.07 -2.16
CA ALA A 73 -7.96 0.82 -1.21
C ALA A 73 -6.68 1.48 -1.69
N ILE A 74 -5.90 1.96 -0.75
CA ILE A 74 -4.56 2.50 -0.91
C ILE A 74 -3.60 1.54 -0.21
N TYR A 75 -2.56 1.14 -0.94
CA TYR A 75 -1.49 0.27 -0.47
C TYR A 75 -0.18 1.03 -0.48
N PHE A 76 0.60 0.96 0.59
CA PHE A 76 1.95 1.52 0.59
C PHE A 76 2.88 0.71 1.45
N TRP A 77 4.13 0.60 1.03
CA TRP A 77 5.18 -0.03 1.80
C TRP A 77 5.89 1.01 2.65
N PHE A 78 6.04 0.71 3.94
CA PHE A 78 6.74 1.56 4.88
C PHE A 78 7.70 0.72 5.71
N ALA A 79 8.90 1.25 5.95
CA ALA A 79 9.87 0.64 6.84
C ALA A 79 10.51 1.67 7.76
N LEU A 80 10.98 1.19 8.90
CA LEU A 80 11.81 1.95 9.81
C LEU A 80 12.78 1.03 10.55
N GLY A 81 13.91 1.61 10.99
CA GLY A 81 14.92 0.86 11.74
C GLY A 81 14.47 0.39 13.12
N LYS A 82 13.55 1.12 13.78
CA LYS A 82 13.05 0.75 15.11
C LYS A 82 11.62 1.25 15.36
N VAL A 83 10.70 0.32 15.58
CA VAL A 83 9.28 0.59 15.90
C VAL A 83 9.11 1.53 17.10
N GLY A 84 9.92 1.36 18.15
CA GLY A 84 9.85 2.17 19.37
C GLY A 84 10.21 3.65 19.22
N TRP A 85 10.61 4.10 18.03
CA TRP A 85 10.76 5.55 17.75
C TRP A 85 9.44 6.23 17.47
N LEU A 86 8.41 5.50 17.02
CA LEU A 86 7.13 6.08 16.66
C LEU A 86 6.31 6.44 17.90
N ASN A 87 5.39 7.38 17.72
CA ASN A 87 4.25 7.50 18.62
C ASN A 87 3.33 6.28 18.47
N THR A 88 2.41 6.10 19.42
CA THR A 88 1.33 5.12 19.30
C THR A 88 0.42 5.45 18.11
N LYS A 89 -0.34 4.46 17.61
CA LYS A 89 -1.25 4.65 16.48
C LYS A 89 -2.27 5.76 16.76
N ALA A 90 -2.87 5.76 17.95
CA ALA A 90 -3.83 6.78 18.36
C ALA A 90 -3.25 8.21 18.37
N ASN A 91 -1.93 8.36 18.54
CA ASN A 91 -1.21 9.63 18.52
C ASN A 91 -0.52 9.89 17.16
N GLY A 92 -0.99 9.24 16.09
CA GLY A 92 -0.53 9.47 14.72
C GLY A 92 0.89 8.96 14.43
N GLY A 93 1.29 7.82 15.00
CA GLY A 93 2.61 7.19 14.76
C GLY A 93 3.02 7.17 13.28
N VAL A 94 2.28 6.43 12.45
CA VAL A 94 2.35 6.50 10.98
C VAL A 94 1.01 6.96 10.47
N THR A 95 0.98 7.98 9.62
CA THR A 95 -0.24 8.53 9.05
C THR A 95 -0.18 8.60 7.53
N PHE A 96 -1.33 8.46 6.89
CA PHE A 96 -1.52 8.70 5.47
C PHE A 96 -2.53 9.83 5.31
N LYS A 97 -2.18 10.87 4.57
CA LYS A 97 -3.04 12.03 4.30
C LYS A 97 -3.22 12.18 2.80
N VAL A 98 -4.43 12.53 2.38
CA VAL A 98 -4.73 12.93 0.99
C VAL A 98 -5.18 14.37 0.97
N THR A 99 -4.88 15.08 -0.12
CA THR A 99 -5.30 16.47 -0.33
C THR A 99 -5.91 16.65 -1.72
N ASP A 100 -7.07 17.30 -1.80
CA ASP A 100 -7.68 17.69 -3.07
C ASP A 100 -7.09 18.99 -3.64
N ALA A 101 -7.54 19.40 -4.82
CA ALA A 101 -7.05 20.60 -5.50
C ALA A 101 -7.37 21.91 -4.74
N ASN A 102 -8.31 21.91 -3.80
CA ASN A 102 -8.70 23.06 -3.01
C ASN A 102 -7.96 23.14 -1.67
N GLY A 103 -7.04 22.21 -1.40
CA GLY A 103 -6.31 22.13 -0.13
C GLY A 103 -7.11 21.48 1.00
N ASN A 104 -8.28 20.92 0.72
CA ASN A 104 -9.01 20.11 1.69
C ASN A 104 -8.30 18.77 1.85
N TRP A 105 -8.30 18.21 3.06
CA TRP A 105 -7.54 17.01 3.38
C TRP A 105 -8.28 16.06 4.32
N ALA A 106 -7.92 14.78 4.22
CA ALA A 106 -8.33 13.71 5.12
C ALA A 106 -7.08 12.90 5.52
N LEU A 107 -7.00 12.48 6.77
CA LEU A 107 -5.86 11.78 7.35
C LEU A 107 -6.32 10.55 8.13
N TRP A 108 -5.61 9.44 7.92
CA TRP A 108 -5.77 8.20 8.68
C TRP A 108 -4.50 7.91 9.48
N ASN A 109 -4.68 7.52 10.74
CA ASN A 109 -3.65 6.97 11.60
C ASN A 109 -3.52 5.48 11.28
N VAL A 110 -2.46 5.12 10.58
CA VAL A 110 -2.30 3.79 9.97
C VAL A 110 -1.74 2.79 10.98
N ALA A 111 -0.68 3.19 11.66
CA ALA A 111 0.10 2.34 12.54
C ALA A 111 0.84 3.19 13.59
N GLY A 112 1.57 2.54 14.50
CA GLY A 112 2.37 3.18 15.54
C GLY A 112 3.18 2.17 16.32
N SER A 113 3.87 2.63 17.37
CA SER A 113 4.77 1.80 18.19
C SER A 113 4.09 0.58 18.84
N ASP A 114 2.78 0.66 19.03
CA ASP A 114 1.90 -0.32 19.67
C ASP A 114 1.21 -1.27 18.68
N THR A 115 1.28 -1.00 17.37
CA THR A 115 0.56 -1.77 16.34
C THR A 115 1.46 -2.31 15.23
N LEU A 116 2.67 -1.77 15.07
CA LEU A 116 3.64 -2.34 14.13
C LEU A 116 4.25 -3.63 14.72
N PRO A 117 4.16 -4.76 14.00
CA PRO A 117 4.61 -6.06 14.52
C PRO A 117 6.14 -6.20 14.55
N HIS A 118 6.87 -5.52 13.65
CA HIS A 118 8.32 -5.64 13.54
C HIS A 118 8.95 -4.46 12.78
N ASN A 119 10.28 -4.44 12.75
CA ASN A 119 11.06 -3.53 11.90
C ASN A 119 11.12 -4.06 10.46
N GLY A 120 11.47 -3.19 9.50
CA GLY A 120 11.51 -3.54 8.08
C GLY A 120 10.22 -3.19 7.34
N PHE A 121 10.15 -3.57 6.07
CA PHE A 121 9.03 -3.21 5.19
C PHE A 121 7.75 -3.95 5.55
N ILE A 122 6.68 -3.18 5.73
CA ILE A 122 5.32 -3.66 5.94
C ILE A 122 4.41 -2.91 4.98
N CYS A 123 3.59 -3.65 4.24
CA CYS A 123 2.56 -3.04 3.41
C CYS A 123 1.34 -2.70 4.25
N HIS A 124 0.92 -1.46 4.22
CA HIS A 124 -0.30 -0.99 4.87
C HIS A 124 -1.42 -0.82 3.85
N CYS A 125 -2.65 -1.08 4.28
CA CYS A 125 -3.86 -0.90 3.47
C CYS A 125 -4.86 0.03 4.17
N ILE A 126 -5.37 1.02 3.42
CA ILE A 126 -6.41 1.95 3.87
C ILE A 126 -7.47 2.04 2.78
N HIS A 127 -8.73 1.83 3.13
CA HIS A 127 -9.84 2.04 2.22
C HIS A 127 -10.47 3.41 2.44
N THR A 128 -10.63 4.21 1.38
CA THR A 128 -11.05 5.61 1.52
C THR A 128 -12.52 5.80 1.92
N SER A 129 -13.30 4.73 1.98
CA SER A 129 -14.66 4.77 2.52
C SER A 129 -14.68 4.70 4.06
N VAL A 130 -13.57 4.37 4.70
CA VAL A 130 -13.45 4.42 6.16
C VAL A 130 -13.27 5.88 6.57
N PRO A 131 -14.06 6.40 7.54
CA PRO A 131 -13.90 7.77 8.01
C PRO A 131 -12.45 8.06 8.44
N PRO A 132 -11.90 9.23 8.07
CA PRO A 132 -10.56 9.62 8.52
C PRO A 132 -10.54 9.92 10.02
N ASP A 133 -9.39 9.72 10.65
CA ASP A 133 -9.15 10.12 12.05
C ASP A 133 -9.13 11.64 12.21
N SER A 134 -8.81 12.38 11.14
CA SER A 134 -8.80 13.84 11.11
C SER A 134 -9.00 14.36 9.69
N GLN A 135 -9.62 15.53 9.55
CA GLN A 135 -9.81 16.18 8.25
C GLN A 135 -9.89 17.71 8.39
N SER A 136 -9.76 18.43 7.28
CA SER A 136 -10.07 19.86 7.21
C SER A 136 -11.55 20.13 7.49
N ALA A 137 -11.89 21.41 7.73
CA ALA A 137 -13.27 21.84 7.96
C ALA A 137 -14.22 21.43 6.82
N THR A 138 -13.75 21.56 5.57
CA THR A 138 -14.39 20.99 4.40
C THR A 138 -13.71 19.65 4.07
N PRO A 139 -14.43 18.52 3.96
CA PRO A 139 -13.84 17.25 3.55
C PRO A 139 -13.28 17.31 2.12
N PRO A 140 -12.23 16.55 1.79
CA PRO A 140 -11.68 16.51 0.44
C PRO A 140 -12.60 15.84 -0.56
N ASP A 141 -12.57 16.30 -1.82
CA ASP A 141 -13.13 15.56 -2.94
C ASP A 141 -12.23 14.37 -3.31
N LEU A 142 -12.59 13.18 -2.82
CA LEU A 142 -11.87 11.92 -3.09
C LEU A 142 -11.86 11.52 -4.57
N THR A 143 -12.69 12.14 -5.42
CA THR A 143 -12.64 11.90 -6.88
C THR A 143 -11.53 12.70 -7.57
N ARG A 144 -10.91 13.66 -6.87
CA ARG A 144 -9.95 14.64 -7.41
C ARG A 144 -8.80 14.93 -6.45
N ILE A 145 -8.14 13.89 -5.97
CA ILE A 145 -6.94 14.04 -5.13
C ILE A 145 -5.74 14.47 -5.97
N THR A 146 -4.98 15.44 -5.46
CA THR A 146 -3.82 16.02 -6.14
C THR A 146 -2.51 15.84 -5.38
N SER A 147 -2.57 15.32 -4.15
CA SER A 147 -1.39 14.87 -3.43
C SER A 147 -1.75 13.88 -2.34
N PHE A 148 -0.74 13.12 -1.92
CA PHE A 148 -0.79 12.38 -0.67
C PHE A 148 0.50 12.59 0.12
N GLU A 149 0.42 12.38 1.44
CA GLU A 149 1.55 12.45 2.35
C GLU A 149 1.56 11.23 3.27
N ILE A 150 2.68 10.52 3.29
CA ILE A 150 2.99 9.55 4.35
C ILE A 150 3.83 10.30 5.38
N ARG A 151 3.47 10.16 6.66
CA ARG A 151 4.18 10.82 7.74
C ARG A 151 4.43 9.84 8.87
N ALA A 152 5.64 9.87 9.42
CA ALA A 152 6.01 9.20 10.65
C ALA A 152 6.24 10.26 11.73
N ASN A 153 5.52 10.14 12.85
CA ASN A 153 5.64 11.00 14.03
C ASN A 153 6.17 10.19 15.21
N GLY A 154 7.06 10.78 15.98
CA GLY A 154 7.77 10.06 17.02
C GLY A 154 8.93 10.84 17.62
N SER A 155 9.93 10.12 18.10
CA SER A 155 11.22 10.63 18.56
C SER A 155 12.34 9.92 17.78
N PHE A 156 12.71 10.51 16.65
CA PHE A 156 13.72 9.93 15.77
C PHE A 156 15.11 10.46 16.13
N PRO A 157 16.07 9.60 16.49
CA PRO A 157 17.45 10.05 16.68
C PRO A 157 18.03 10.58 15.37
N GLY A 158 19.10 11.37 15.48
CA GLY A 158 19.90 11.75 14.31
C GLY A 158 20.37 10.50 13.56
N LYS A 159 20.37 10.56 12.23
CA LYS A 159 20.72 9.45 11.34
C LYS A 159 19.80 8.23 11.46
N ALA A 160 18.57 8.41 11.95
CA ALA A 160 17.51 7.42 11.77
C ALA A 160 17.09 7.37 10.30
N TYR A 161 17.01 6.16 9.75
CA TYR A 161 16.51 5.89 8.41
C TYR A 161 15.11 5.29 8.47
N LEU A 162 14.24 5.85 7.64
CA LEU A 162 12.88 5.39 7.41
C LEU A 162 12.68 5.36 5.90
N TRP A 163 11.88 4.43 5.39
CA TRP A 163 11.68 4.23 3.96
C TRP A 163 10.19 4.20 3.63
N VAL A 164 9.88 4.74 2.46
CA VAL A 164 8.60 4.57 1.77
C VAL A 164 8.91 3.94 0.42
N ASP A 165 8.13 2.92 0.08
CA ASP A 165 8.19 2.28 -1.22
C ASP A 165 6.77 2.09 -1.77
N ALA A 166 6.65 2.09 -3.10
CA ALA A 166 5.49 1.76 -3.90
C ALA A 166 4.13 2.08 -3.26
N VAL A 167 3.59 3.26 -3.57
CA VAL A 167 2.25 3.70 -3.14
C VAL A 167 1.26 3.50 -4.29
N ARG A 168 0.25 2.66 -4.08
CA ARG A 168 -0.77 2.33 -5.08
C ARG A 168 -2.18 2.55 -4.57
N TYR A 169 -3.11 2.66 -5.50
CA TYR A 169 -4.54 2.63 -5.21
C TYR A 169 -5.27 1.73 -6.19
N GLY A 170 -6.35 1.10 -5.76
CA GLY A 170 -7.10 0.14 -6.57
C GLY A 170 -8.13 -0.60 -5.73
N THR A 171 -8.64 -1.70 -6.26
CA THR A 171 -9.74 -2.43 -5.64
C THR A 171 -9.47 -3.92 -5.48
N TYR A 172 -8.74 -4.57 -6.38
CA TYR A 172 -8.57 -6.03 -6.33
C TYR A 172 -7.28 -6.55 -6.95
N VAL A 173 -6.95 -7.80 -6.60
CA VAL A 173 -6.19 -8.72 -7.46
C VAL A 173 -7.15 -9.77 -8.03
N GLN A 174 -6.99 -10.11 -9.29
CA GLN A 174 -7.83 -11.05 -10.02
C GLN A 174 -6.97 -12.21 -10.53
N ILE A 175 -7.51 -13.42 -10.43
CA ILE A 175 -6.96 -14.60 -11.08
C ILE A 175 -7.99 -15.20 -12.04
N LYS A 176 -7.53 -15.56 -13.24
CA LYS A 176 -8.34 -16.21 -14.27
C LYS A 176 -7.60 -17.38 -14.92
N GLY A 177 -8.30 -18.20 -15.69
CA GLY A 177 -7.71 -19.35 -16.40
C GLY A 177 -7.60 -20.61 -15.54
N GLY A 178 -6.59 -21.42 -15.82
CA GLY A 178 -6.49 -22.78 -15.29
C GLY A 178 -7.42 -23.78 -16.00
N THR A 179 -7.15 -25.06 -15.80
CA THR A 179 -7.93 -26.18 -16.34
C THR A 179 -8.17 -27.23 -15.25
N SER A 180 -9.04 -28.21 -15.53
CA SER A 180 -9.27 -29.31 -14.59
C SER A 180 -8.01 -30.13 -14.26
N SER A 181 -7.05 -30.21 -15.19
CA SER A 181 -5.77 -30.89 -14.97
C SER A 181 -4.70 -30.00 -14.34
N THR A 182 -4.81 -28.68 -14.51
CA THR A 182 -3.88 -27.69 -13.96
C THR A 182 -4.68 -26.49 -13.43
N PRO A 183 -5.30 -26.59 -12.24
CA PRO A 183 -6.13 -25.52 -11.70
C PRO A 183 -5.31 -24.28 -11.37
N ALA A 184 -5.94 -23.11 -11.48
CA ALA A 184 -5.45 -21.88 -10.86
C ALA A 184 -5.53 -21.99 -9.33
N THR A 185 -4.58 -21.38 -8.62
CA THR A 185 -4.43 -21.49 -7.15
C THR A 185 -4.05 -20.17 -6.49
N PHE A 186 -4.07 -20.10 -5.14
CA PHE A 186 -3.52 -18.95 -4.42
C PHE A 186 -2.00 -18.82 -4.61
N GLU A 187 -1.31 -19.93 -4.92
CA GLU A 187 0.13 -19.90 -5.21
C GLU A 187 0.43 -19.09 -6.48
N ASP A 188 -0.42 -19.16 -7.50
CA ASP A 188 -0.24 -18.33 -8.71
C ASP A 188 -0.32 -16.83 -8.36
N ILE A 189 -1.22 -16.44 -7.46
CA ILE A 189 -1.32 -15.05 -6.95
C ILE A 189 -0.06 -14.68 -6.16
N TYR A 190 0.40 -15.56 -5.28
CA TYR A 190 1.61 -15.33 -4.48
C TYR A 190 2.87 -15.18 -5.34
N VAL A 191 3.01 -16.02 -6.37
CA VAL A 191 4.14 -15.93 -7.32
C VAL A 191 4.10 -14.60 -8.07
N ALA A 192 2.92 -14.18 -8.55
CA ALA A 192 2.77 -12.89 -9.19
C ALA A 192 3.08 -11.71 -8.25
N GLU A 193 2.62 -11.77 -6.99
CA GLU A 193 2.91 -10.75 -5.97
C GLU A 193 4.41 -10.66 -5.64
N SER A 194 5.08 -11.82 -5.60
CA SER A 194 6.48 -11.93 -5.18
C SER A 194 7.46 -11.42 -6.23
N ASP A 195 7.02 -11.22 -7.46
CA ASP A 195 7.79 -10.52 -8.49
C ASP A 195 8.12 -9.10 -8.02
N VAL A 196 9.39 -8.72 -8.08
CA VAL A 196 9.89 -7.41 -7.67
C VAL A 196 9.23 -6.26 -8.45
N ALA A 197 8.75 -6.49 -9.67
CA ALA A 197 8.01 -5.49 -10.42
C ALA A 197 6.60 -5.23 -9.87
N ASN A 198 5.99 -6.23 -9.22
CA ASN A 198 4.60 -6.21 -8.79
C ASN A 198 4.46 -5.76 -7.34
N ARG A 199 4.80 -6.61 -6.36
CA ARG A 199 4.76 -6.29 -4.92
C ARG A 199 3.54 -5.44 -4.53
N TRP A 200 2.35 -5.88 -4.91
CA TRP A 200 1.13 -5.09 -4.76
C TRP A 200 0.72 -4.94 -3.30
N GLY A 201 1.10 -5.91 -2.46
CA GLY A 201 0.84 -5.90 -1.03
C GLY A 201 -0.58 -6.35 -0.67
N ILE A 202 -1.26 -7.09 -1.54
CA ILE A 202 -2.57 -7.69 -1.30
C ILE A 202 -2.44 -9.06 -0.63
N LEU A 203 -1.50 -9.91 -1.05
CA LEU A 203 -1.39 -11.30 -0.59
C LEU A 203 0.06 -11.65 -0.26
N ASP A 204 0.31 -12.11 0.94
CA ASP A 204 1.62 -12.61 1.38
C ASP A 204 1.51 -14.05 1.83
N LYS A 205 2.64 -14.78 1.88
CA LYS A 205 2.69 -16.18 2.32
C LYS A 205 3.78 -16.37 3.36
N VAL A 206 3.40 -16.80 4.56
CA VAL A 206 4.34 -17.10 5.66
C VAL A 206 4.05 -18.49 6.19
N ASN A 207 5.07 -19.36 6.17
CA ASN A 207 4.97 -20.74 6.65
C ASN A 207 3.76 -21.52 6.08
N GLY A 208 3.47 -21.32 4.79
CA GLY A 208 2.35 -21.99 4.10
C GLY A 208 0.97 -21.36 4.32
N ILE A 209 0.86 -20.30 5.12
CA ILE A 209 -0.40 -19.58 5.36
C ILE A 209 -0.44 -18.34 4.47
N TYR A 210 -1.55 -18.14 3.76
CA TYR A 210 -1.78 -16.94 2.95
C TYR A 210 -2.41 -15.84 3.80
N PHE A 211 -1.78 -14.68 3.83
CA PHE A 211 -2.28 -13.50 4.53
C PHE A 211 -2.75 -12.46 3.52
N VAL A 212 -4.05 -12.15 3.54
CA VAL A 212 -4.71 -11.29 2.56
C VAL A 212 -5.12 -9.97 3.20
N GLN A 213 -4.86 -8.84 2.53
CA GLN A 213 -5.29 -7.51 2.96
C GLN A 213 -6.03 -6.72 1.87
N GLY A 214 -6.47 -7.40 0.81
CA GLY A 214 -7.26 -6.83 -0.28
C GLY A 214 -8.37 -7.77 -0.76
N LYS A 215 -9.09 -7.33 -1.78
CA LYS A 215 -10.10 -8.16 -2.46
C LYS A 215 -9.43 -9.10 -3.46
N ILE A 216 -9.87 -10.35 -3.47
CA ILE A 216 -9.44 -11.35 -4.46
C ILE A 216 -10.64 -11.67 -5.34
N LEU A 217 -10.50 -11.48 -6.65
CA LEU A 217 -11.46 -11.90 -7.66
C LEU A 217 -10.98 -13.20 -8.32
N ILE A 218 -11.82 -14.22 -8.35
CA ILE A 218 -11.56 -15.49 -9.02
C ILE A 218 -12.53 -15.59 -10.19
N GLY A 219 -12.02 -15.62 -11.42
CA GLY A 219 -12.88 -15.68 -12.60
C GLY A 219 -12.90 -14.39 -13.41
N SER A 220 -13.59 -14.45 -14.54
CA SER A 220 -13.83 -13.32 -15.43
C SER A 220 -15.20 -13.47 -16.08
N THR A 221 -15.88 -12.35 -16.29
CA THR A 221 -17.13 -12.29 -17.07
C THR A 221 -16.87 -12.16 -18.57
N THR A 222 -15.60 -11.99 -18.97
CA THR A 222 -15.20 -11.88 -20.38
C THR A 222 -15.24 -13.26 -21.04
N SER A 223 -15.88 -13.34 -22.22
CA SER A 223 -15.92 -14.57 -23.03
C SER A 223 -14.51 -15.07 -23.37
N GLY A 224 -14.26 -16.37 -23.23
CA GLY A 224 -12.94 -16.99 -23.46
C GLY A 224 -11.99 -16.96 -22.25
N GLU A 225 -12.37 -16.31 -21.15
CA GLU A 225 -11.57 -16.17 -19.92
C GLU A 225 -12.11 -17.06 -18.78
N ALA A 226 -12.61 -18.25 -19.15
CA ALA A 226 -13.14 -19.21 -18.19
C ALA A 226 -12.07 -19.60 -17.17
N THR A 227 -12.49 -19.79 -15.93
CA THR A 227 -11.56 -20.04 -14.82
C THR A 227 -11.89 -21.34 -14.13
N TYR A 228 -10.88 -22.20 -14.01
CA TYR A 228 -10.91 -23.38 -13.16
C TYR A 228 -9.96 -23.16 -11.98
N PHE A 229 -10.52 -22.70 -10.86
CA PHE A 229 -9.79 -22.50 -9.62
C PHE A 229 -10.04 -23.67 -8.68
N LYS A 230 -8.96 -24.27 -8.17
CA LYS A 230 -9.04 -25.33 -7.17
C LYS A 230 -7.79 -25.32 -6.32
N ASP A 231 -7.94 -24.95 -5.06
CA ASP A 231 -6.86 -24.97 -4.08
C ASP A 231 -7.35 -25.62 -2.79
N THR A 232 -6.68 -26.67 -2.34
CA THR A 232 -7.14 -27.55 -1.26
C THR A 232 -6.20 -27.52 -0.08
N ASN A 233 -6.74 -27.63 1.14
CA ASN A 233 -5.97 -27.63 2.40
C ASN A 233 -5.15 -26.36 2.63
N GLN A 234 -5.62 -25.21 2.13
CA GLN A 234 -5.00 -23.92 2.39
C GLN A 234 -5.61 -23.23 3.59
N VAL A 235 -4.78 -22.47 4.30
CA VAL A 235 -5.22 -21.54 5.33
C VAL A 235 -5.08 -20.13 4.78
N VAL A 236 -6.19 -19.38 4.78
CA VAL A 236 -6.24 -17.98 4.37
C VAL A 236 -6.65 -17.15 5.58
N VAL A 237 -5.85 -16.14 5.90
CA VAL A 237 -6.08 -15.22 7.02
C VAL A 237 -6.19 -13.81 6.47
N PHE A 238 -7.27 -13.11 6.79
CA PHE A 238 -7.36 -11.68 6.48
C PHE A 238 -6.61 -10.87 7.54
N LYS A 239 -5.60 -10.09 7.11
CA LYS A 239 -4.86 -9.19 7.99
C LYS A 239 -5.80 -8.11 8.50
N TYR A 240 -5.58 -7.61 9.71
CA TYR A 240 -6.32 -6.46 10.20
C TYR A 240 -5.81 -5.17 9.54
N ALA A 241 -6.66 -4.49 8.76
CA ALA A 241 -6.34 -3.23 8.07
C ALA A 241 -7.49 -2.23 8.20
N ILE A 242 -7.27 -0.98 7.76
CA ILE A 242 -8.27 0.10 7.84
C ILE A 242 -9.21 -0.03 6.64
N VAL A 243 -10.16 -0.96 6.72
CA VAL A 243 -11.08 -1.28 5.63
C VAL A 243 -12.53 -1.38 6.14
N PRO A 244 -13.55 -1.09 5.32
CA PRO A 244 -14.94 -1.24 5.76
C PRO A 244 -15.31 -2.72 5.94
N ALA A 245 -16.39 -2.95 6.68
CA ALA A 245 -17.00 -4.27 6.74
C ALA A 245 -17.34 -4.77 5.33
N GLY A 246 -17.08 -6.05 5.05
CA GLY A 246 -17.31 -6.64 3.73
C GLY A 246 -16.26 -6.29 2.66
N PHE A 247 -15.19 -5.55 3.00
CA PHE A 247 -14.09 -5.34 2.06
C PHE A 247 -13.30 -6.62 1.77
N TYR A 248 -13.03 -7.40 2.82
CA TYR A 248 -12.41 -8.71 2.69
C TYR A 248 -13.38 -9.69 2.03
N GLU A 249 -13.11 -9.96 0.76
CA GLU A 249 -13.98 -10.76 -0.08
C GLU A 249 -13.11 -11.60 -1.02
N ILE A 250 -13.42 -12.89 -1.11
CA ILE A 250 -13.05 -13.73 -2.25
C ILE A 250 -14.30 -13.84 -3.10
N LYS A 251 -14.33 -13.11 -4.20
CA LYS A 251 -15.48 -13.06 -5.10
C LYS A 251 -15.25 -13.98 -6.30
N ILE A 252 -16.30 -14.68 -6.70
CA ILE A 252 -16.34 -15.59 -7.86
C ILE A 252 -17.21 -14.95 -8.94
#